data_AF-A0A9P4V1P3-F1
#
_entry.id   AF-A0A9P4V1P3-F1
#
_cell.length_a   1.000
_cell.length_b   1.000
_cell.length_c   1.000
_cell.angle_alpha   90.00
_cell.angle_beta   90.00
_cell.angle_gamma   90.00
#
_symmetry.space_group_name_H-M   'P 1'
#
loop_
_entity.id
_entity.type
_entity.pdbx_description
1 polymer ?
#
loop_
_entity_poly.entity_id
_entity_poly.type
_entity_poly.pdbx_seq_one_letter_code
_entity_poly.pdbx_strand_id
1 'polypeptide(L)'
;MYVLNSSAYTSLGLQTAELIDQPGNYLITLEVFHQLHCLDYIRLAAYASHNHKHTHHEGESEWSKEKHLSHCVDYLRQVLMCHGDLTPISLVRRDGVAKGEPPYRPDFSIRHTCRRWEKIWEFAERGNTSGFGVA
;
A
#
# COMPACT_ATOMS: atom_id res chain seq x y z
N MET A 1 -9.90 -7.10 4.91
CA MET A 1 -10.85 -6.34 5.76
C MET A 1 -11.18 -7.19 6.96
N TYR A 2 -11.28 -6.56 8.12
CA TYR A 2 -11.57 -7.20 9.40
C TYR A 2 -12.84 -6.58 9.97
N VAL A 3 -13.65 -7.41 10.63
CA VAL A 3 -14.86 -7.00 11.33
C VAL A 3 -14.55 -6.99 12.82
N LEU A 4 -14.73 -5.84 13.46
CA LEU A 4 -14.54 -5.65 14.88
C LEU A 4 -15.88 -5.52 15.58
N ASN A 5 -16.02 -6.12 16.76
CA ASN A 5 -17.13 -5.80 17.66
C ASN A 5 -16.90 -4.45 18.35
N SER A 6 -17.93 -3.92 19.00
CA SER A 6 -17.88 -2.62 19.69
C SER A 6 -16.75 -2.48 20.72
N SER A 7 -16.39 -3.55 21.44
CA SER A 7 -15.32 -3.54 22.44
C SER A 7 -13.94 -3.35 21.78
N ALA A 8 -13.64 -4.16 20.77
CA ALA A 8 -12.39 -4.08 20.02
C ALA A 8 -12.27 -2.78 19.19
N TYR A 9 -13.39 -2.25 18.69
CA TYR A 9 -13.42 -0.96 18.02
C TYR A 9 -13.04 0.18 18.98
N THR A 10 -13.67 0.23 20.16
CA THR A 10 -13.47 1.31 21.14
C THR A 10 -12.01 1.38 21.61
N SER A 11 -11.36 0.22 21.78
CA SER A 11 -9.97 0.18 22.25
C SER A 11 -8.94 0.71 21.23
N LEU A 12 -9.29 0.78 19.94
CA LEU A 12 -8.41 1.31 18.90
C LEU A 12 -8.36 2.84 18.86
N GLY A 13 -9.33 3.53 19.48
CA GLY A 13 -9.36 4.99 19.52
C GLY A 13 -9.45 5.66 18.14
N LEU A 14 -9.96 4.94 17.14
CA LEU A 14 -10.16 5.42 15.77
C LEU A 14 -11.65 5.42 15.44
N GLN A 15 -12.05 6.26 14.47
CA GLN A 15 -13.42 6.28 13.96
C GLN A 15 -13.49 5.51 12.64
N THR A 16 -14.48 4.64 12.48
CA THR A 16 -14.70 3.88 11.23
C THR A 16 -16.18 3.57 11.02
N ALA A 17 -16.55 3.20 9.80
CA ALA A 17 -17.91 2.87 9.42
C ALA A 17 -18.39 1.57 10.09
N GLU A 18 -19.61 1.64 10.61
CA GLU A 18 -20.40 0.51 11.04
C GLU A 18 -21.04 -0.21 9.83
N LEU A 19 -21.11 -1.53 9.92
CA LEU A 19 -21.74 -2.39 8.93
C LEU A 19 -23.25 -2.10 8.82
N ILE A 20 -23.71 -1.85 7.59
CA ILE A 20 -25.12 -1.60 7.25
C ILE A 20 -26.03 -2.72 7.72
N ASP A 21 -25.62 -3.97 7.53
CA ASP A 21 -26.39 -5.19 7.78
C ASP A 21 -26.18 -5.77 9.18
N GLN A 22 -25.13 -5.32 9.89
CA GLN A 22 -24.71 -5.87 11.19
C GLN A 22 -24.35 -4.75 12.18
N PRO A 23 -25.34 -4.04 12.74
CA PRO A 23 -25.09 -3.03 13.76
C PRO A 23 -24.26 -3.58 14.94
N GLY A 24 -23.39 -2.75 15.51
CA GLY A 24 -22.40 -3.10 16.51
C GLY A 24 -21.09 -3.68 15.95
N ASN A 25 -20.98 -3.79 14.62
CA ASN A 25 -19.79 -4.30 13.95
C ASN A 25 -19.17 -3.25 13.01
N TYR A 26 -17.85 -3.14 13.09
CA TYR A 26 -17.07 -2.06 12.49
C TYR A 26 -16.02 -2.63 11.53
N LEU A 27 -15.86 -2.00 10.38
CA LEU A 27 -14.86 -2.44 9.40
C LEU A 27 -13.54 -1.72 9.59
N ILE A 28 -12.44 -2.47 9.51
CA ILE A 28 -11.09 -1.91 9.31
C ILE A 28 -10.33 -2.72 8.26
N THR A 29 -9.20 -2.21 7.79
CA THR A 29 -8.16 -3.03 7.18
C THR A 29 -6.80 -2.65 7.74
N LEU A 30 -5.81 -3.55 7.70
CA LEU A 30 -4.44 -3.16 8.02
C LEU A 30 -3.78 -2.57 6.78
N GLU A 31 -2.98 -1.54 6.99
CA GLU A 31 -2.30 -0.80 5.94
C GLU A 31 -1.45 -1.70 5.04
N VAL A 32 -0.69 -2.65 5.60
CA VAL A 32 0.13 -3.59 4.82
C VAL A 32 -0.66 -4.35 3.75
N PHE A 33 -1.91 -4.72 4.01
CA PHE A 33 -2.72 -5.41 3.01
C PHE A 33 -3.26 -4.46 1.94
N HIS A 34 -3.49 -3.20 2.29
CA HIS A 34 -3.84 -2.18 1.29
C HIS A 34 -2.64 -1.85 0.40
N GLN A 35 -1.45 -1.71 0.97
CA GLN A 35 -0.19 -1.53 0.23
C GLN A 35 0.05 -2.69 -0.76
N LEU A 36 -0.16 -3.93 -0.31
CA LEU A 36 -0.04 -5.11 -1.18
C LEU A 36 -1.10 -5.12 -2.30
N HIS A 37 -2.33 -4.73 -2.01
CA HIS A 37 -3.39 -4.58 -3.01
C HIS A 37 -3.03 -3.51 -4.06
N CYS A 38 -2.52 -2.35 -3.64
CA CYS A 38 -2.05 -1.30 -4.54
C CYS A 38 -0.88 -1.79 -5.41
N LEU A 39 0.08 -2.52 -4.83
CA LEU A 39 1.19 -3.09 -5.59
C LEU A 39 0.71 -4.09 -6.65
N ASP A 40 -0.28 -4.92 -6.33
CA ASP A 40 -0.87 -5.84 -7.30
C ASP A 40 -1.62 -5.10 -8.43
N TYR A 41 -2.31 -4.01 -8.10
CA TYR A 41 -2.95 -3.16 -9.10
C TYR A 41 -1.92 -2.54 -10.06
N ILE A 42 -0.80 -2.00 -9.52
CA ILE A 42 0.31 -1.47 -10.31
C ILE A 42 0.92 -2.58 -11.17
N ARG A 43 1.12 -3.78 -10.62
CA ARG A 43 1.60 -4.95 -11.37
C ARG A 43 0.68 -5.21 -12.56
N LEU A 44 -0.62 -5.40 -12.35
CA LEU A 44 -1.57 -5.66 -13.43
C LEU A 44 -1.55 -4.58 -14.52
N ALA A 45 -1.52 -3.30 -14.12
CA ALA A 45 -1.44 -2.17 -15.05
C ALA A 45 -0.12 -2.17 -15.86
N ALA A 46 1.01 -2.43 -15.19
CA ALA A 46 2.33 -2.47 -15.83
C ALA A 46 2.45 -3.63 -16.84
N TYR A 47 1.89 -4.80 -16.53
CA TYR A 47 1.85 -5.95 -17.44
C TYR A 47 0.87 -5.76 -18.61
N ALA A 48 -0.24 -5.06 -18.39
CA ALA A 48 -1.19 -4.73 -19.46
C ALA A 48 -0.62 -3.70 -20.45
N SER A 49 0.29 -2.83 -19.99
CA SER A 49 1.01 -1.89 -20.84
C SER A 49 2.13 -2.61 -21.61
N HIS A 50 1.80 -3.22 -22.76
CA HIS A 50 2.76 -3.88 -23.66
C HIS A 50 3.83 -2.95 -24.29
N ASN A 51 3.92 -1.69 -23.85
CA ASN A 51 4.88 -0.70 -24.32
C ASN A 51 5.96 -0.48 -23.24
N HIS A 52 6.91 -1.41 -23.12
CA HIS A 52 8.10 -1.27 -22.27
C HIS A 52 9.13 -0.28 -22.87
N LYS A 53 8.66 0.89 -23.31
CA LYS A 53 9.46 1.93 -23.98
C LYS A 53 10.30 2.79 -23.03
N HIS A 54 10.07 2.67 -21.72
CA HIS A 54 10.79 3.38 -20.69
C HIS A 54 11.73 2.40 -19.97
N THR A 55 12.92 2.20 -20.52
CA THR A 55 14.00 1.48 -19.81
C THR A 55 15.08 2.45 -19.37
N HIS A 56 15.75 2.13 -18.27
CA HIS A 56 16.95 2.83 -17.82
C HIS A 56 18.18 2.50 -18.69
N HIS A 57 18.08 1.50 -19.57
CA HIS A 57 19.16 1.02 -20.43
C HIS A 57 18.69 0.92 -21.88
N GLU A 58 19.34 1.69 -22.77
CA GLU A 58 19.16 1.53 -24.21
C GLU A 58 19.60 0.13 -24.65
N GLY A 59 18.78 -0.56 -25.45
CA GLY A 59 19.12 -1.87 -26.03
C GLY A 59 18.68 -3.11 -25.24
N GLU A 60 17.95 -2.97 -24.13
CA GLU A 60 17.39 -4.15 -23.43
C GLU A 60 16.33 -4.87 -24.27
N SER A 61 16.37 -6.21 -24.25
CA SER A 61 15.35 -7.06 -24.86
C SER A 61 14.05 -7.04 -24.07
N GLU A 62 12.90 -7.24 -24.73
CA GLU A 62 11.59 -7.30 -24.06
C GLU A 62 11.54 -8.36 -22.94
N TRP A 63 12.18 -9.50 -23.13
CA TRP A 63 12.32 -10.54 -22.10
C TRP A 63 13.09 -10.06 -20.87
N SER A 64 14.15 -9.25 -21.06
CA SER A 64 14.88 -8.64 -19.95
C SER A 64 13.99 -7.68 -19.17
N LYS A 65 13.17 -6.89 -19.88
CA LYS A 65 12.25 -5.91 -19.29
C LYS A 65 11.15 -6.57 -18.46
N GLU A 66 10.52 -7.63 -18.97
CA GLU A 66 9.50 -8.38 -18.24
C GLU A 66 10.08 -9.03 -16.97
N LYS A 67 11.27 -9.63 -17.08
CA LYS A 67 12.00 -10.15 -15.93
C LYS A 67 12.39 -9.08 -14.93
N HIS A 68 12.72 -7.87 -15.41
CA HIS A 68 13.04 -6.76 -14.53
C HIS A 68 11.82 -6.34 -13.73
N LEU A 69 10.70 -6.09 -14.42
CA LEU A 69 9.43 -5.73 -13.81
C LEU A 69 8.97 -6.78 -12.78
N SER A 70 9.04 -8.06 -13.14
CA SER A 70 8.56 -9.15 -12.27
C SER A 70 9.32 -9.22 -10.94
N HIS A 71 10.65 -9.16 -10.98
CA HIS A 71 11.44 -9.23 -9.75
C HIS A 71 11.37 -7.92 -8.95
N CYS A 72 11.24 -6.76 -9.59
CA CYS A 72 11.03 -5.49 -8.89
C CYS A 72 9.72 -5.52 -8.08
N VAL A 73 8.63 -5.99 -8.71
CA VAL A 73 7.34 -6.15 -8.02
C VAL A 73 7.47 -7.13 -6.86
N ASP A 74 8.13 -8.28 -7.05
CA ASP A 74 8.31 -9.24 -5.97
C ASP A 74 9.19 -8.70 -4.83
N TYR A 75 10.27 -7.98 -5.17
CA TYR A 75 11.12 -7.31 -4.18
C TYR A 75 10.32 -6.31 -3.35
N LEU A 76 9.51 -5.45 -3.98
CA LEU A 76 8.65 -4.50 -3.26
C LEU A 76 7.62 -5.23 -2.38
N ARG A 77 7.02 -6.32 -2.87
CA ARG A 77 6.11 -7.16 -2.07
C ARG A 77 6.81 -7.67 -0.80
N GLN A 78 8.03 -8.19 -0.93
CA GLN A 78 8.82 -8.66 0.21
C GLN A 78 9.15 -7.53 1.20
N VAL A 79 9.55 -6.35 0.70
CA VAL A 79 9.84 -5.17 1.54
C VAL A 79 8.60 -4.71 2.31
N LEU A 80 7.43 -4.63 1.65
CA LEU A 80 6.17 -4.26 2.31
C LEU A 80 5.79 -5.25 3.40
N MET A 81 5.90 -6.56 3.13
CA MET A 81 5.65 -7.60 4.13
C MET A 81 6.64 -7.56 5.29
N CYS A 82 7.90 -7.22 5.02
CA CYS A 82 8.94 -7.10 6.04
C CYS A 82 8.71 -5.90 6.96
N HIS A 83 8.29 -4.76 6.42
CA HIS A 83 7.99 -3.56 7.21
C HIS A 83 6.67 -3.70 7.98
N GLY A 84 5.66 -4.32 7.37
CA GLY A 84 4.41 -4.70 8.03
C GLY A 84 3.70 -3.53 8.72
N ASP A 85 3.21 -2.55 7.95
CA ASP A 85 2.44 -1.45 8.54
C ASP A 85 1.11 -1.97 9.11
N LEU A 86 1.00 -1.94 10.45
CA LEU A 86 -0.16 -2.39 11.22
C LEU A 86 -1.15 -1.26 11.52
N THR A 87 -0.94 -0.05 10.97
CA THR A 87 -1.87 1.06 11.12
C THR A 87 -3.24 0.64 10.60
N PRO A 88 -4.33 0.72 11.40
CA PRO A 88 -5.65 0.38 10.91
C PRO A 88 -6.18 1.50 10.00
N ILE A 89 -6.52 1.15 8.77
CA ILE A 89 -7.31 1.98 7.87
C ILE A 89 -8.77 1.90 8.28
N SER A 90 -9.35 3.06 8.54
CA SER A 90 -10.78 3.23 8.74
C SER A 90 -11.51 3.27 7.39
N LEU A 91 -12.79 2.90 7.41
CA LEU A 91 -13.65 3.01 6.25
C LEU A 91 -14.71 4.07 6.51
N VAL A 92 -15.13 4.74 5.46
CA VAL A 92 -16.27 5.65 5.50
C VAL A 92 -17.37 5.12 4.59
N ARG A 93 -18.60 5.25 5.07
CA ARG A 93 -19.78 4.92 4.28
C ARG A 93 -19.89 5.90 3.11
N ARG A 94 -20.25 5.37 1.94
CA ARG A 94 -20.61 6.17 0.77
C ARG A 94 -22.14 6.26 0.74
N ASP A 95 -22.66 7.48 0.65
CA ASP A 95 -24.09 7.71 0.48
C ASP A 95 -24.46 7.69 -1.01
N GLY A 96 -25.68 7.24 -1.33
CA GLY A 96 -26.22 7.29 -2.69
C GLY A 96 -25.55 6.36 -3.72
N VAL A 97 -24.87 5.32 -3.26
CA VAL A 97 -24.15 4.36 -4.12
C VAL A 97 -25.10 3.48 -4.91
N ALA A 98 -24.79 3.28 -6.20
CA ALA A 98 -25.57 2.40 -7.07
C ALA A 98 -25.52 0.93 -6.60
N LYS A 99 -26.55 0.16 -6.95
CA LYS A 99 -26.61 -1.26 -6.65
C LYS A 99 -25.43 -1.99 -7.31
N GLY A 100 -24.60 -2.64 -6.50
CA GLY A 100 -23.41 -3.36 -6.95
C GLY A 100 -22.09 -2.60 -6.73
N GLU A 101 -22.14 -1.33 -6.35
CA GLU A 101 -20.94 -0.61 -5.94
C GLU A 101 -20.56 -0.89 -4.47
N PRO A 102 -19.26 -0.85 -4.13
CA PRO A 102 -18.82 -0.93 -2.74
C PRO A 102 -19.42 0.21 -1.90
N PRO A 103 -20.15 -0.11 -0.82
CA PRO A 103 -20.80 0.90 0.02
C PRO A 103 -19.84 1.61 0.98
N TYR A 104 -18.57 1.20 1.00
CA TYR A 104 -17.52 1.77 1.82
C TYR A 104 -16.31 2.10 0.97
N ARG A 105 -15.57 3.14 1.37
CA ARG A 105 -14.23 3.42 0.85
C ARG A 105 -13.24 3.56 2.02
N PRO A 106 -11.96 3.24 1.81
CA PRO A 106 -10.93 3.56 2.79
C PRO A 106 -10.85 5.08 3.00
N ASP A 107 -10.57 5.47 4.23
CA ASP A 107 -10.07 6.81 4.56
C ASP A 107 -8.55 6.73 4.73
N PHE A 108 -7.84 7.41 3.84
CA PHE A 108 -6.37 7.48 3.86
C PHE A 108 -5.85 8.59 4.77
N SER A 109 -6.73 9.35 5.41
CA SER A 109 -6.39 10.44 6.33
C SER A 109 -6.08 9.94 7.74
N ILE A 110 -5.39 8.80 7.84
CA ILE A 110 -5.03 8.17 9.11
C ILE A 110 -3.60 8.53 9.50
N ARG A 111 -3.33 8.54 10.80
CA ARG A 111 -2.00 8.86 11.32
C ARG A 111 -1.12 7.61 11.31
N HIS A 112 -0.04 7.65 10.54
CA HIS A 112 1.00 6.62 10.52
C HIS A 112 2.14 6.96 11.48
N THR A 113 2.92 5.94 11.84
CA THR A 113 4.20 6.13 12.53
C THR A 113 5.34 5.78 11.60
N CYS A 114 6.10 6.79 11.18
CA CYS A 114 7.23 6.61 10.27
C CYS A 114 8.55 6.52 11.03
N ARG A 115 9.56 5.96 10.36
CA ARG A 115 10.96 6.17 10.76
C ARG A 115 11.35 7.61 10.44
N ARG A 116 12.27 8.18 11.23
CA ARG A 116 12.80 9.54 10.99
C ARG A 116 13.60 9.55 9.70
N TRP A 117 13.03 10.08 8.62
CA TRP A 117 13.60 10.06 7.28
C TRP A 117 14.97 10.73 7.23
N GLU A 118 15.11 11.86 7.92
CA GLU A 118 16.33 12.66 7.96
C GLU A 118 17.49 11.84 8.54
N LYS A 119 17.22 10.95 9.51
CA LYS A 119 18.25 10.08 10.09
C LYS A 119 18.67 8.94 9.17
N ILE A 120 17.76 8.45 8.34
CA ILE A 120 18.08 7.47 7.30
C ILE A 120 18.96 8.15 6.24
N TRP A 121 18.56 9.35 5.81
CA TRP A 121 19.28 10.14 4.82
C TRP A 121 20.70 10.50 5.28
N GLU A 122 20.85 11.12 6.46
CA GLU A 122 22.15 11.45 7.05
C GLU A 122 23.09 10.24 7.17
N PHE A 123 22.52 9.07 7.48
CA PHE A 123 23.30 7.83 7.56
C PHE A 123 23.82 7.41 6.18
N ALA A 124 22.95 7.44 5.16
CA ALA A 124 23.32 7.10 3.79
C ALA A 124 24.38 8.04 3.22
N GLU A 125 24.26 9.35 3.43
CA GLU A 125 25.24 10.33 2.97
C GLU A 125 26.62 10.15 3.61
N ARG A 126 26.68 9.98 4.94
CA ARG A 126 27.97 9.75 5.63
C ARG A 126 28.67 8.48 5.15
N GLY A 127 27.91 7.46 4.78
CA GLY A 127 28.42 6.17 4.31
C GLY A 127 28.62 6.09 2.79
N ASN A 128 28.38 7.16 2.03
CA ASN A 128 28.42 7.11 0.57
C ASN A 128 29.85 7.05 0.03
N THR A 129 30.42 5.85 0.00
CA THR A 129 31.72 5.56 -0.64
C THR A 129 31.58 5.01 -2.06
N SER A 130 30.35 4.76 -2.52
CA SER A 130 30.07 4.10 -3.81
C SER A 130 29.83 5.10 -4.96
N GLY A 131 29.62 6.38 -4.65
CA GLY A 131 29.27 7.40 -5.65
C GLY A 131 27.82 7.33 -6.14
N PHE A 132 26.99 6.45 -5.55
CA PHE A 132 25.56 6.42 -5.82
C PHE A 132 24.92 7.64 -5.17
N GLY A 133 24.42 8.58 -5.98
CA GLY A 133 23.72 9.75 -5.48
C GLY A 133 22.43 9.32 -4.79
N VAL A 134 22.34 9.57 -3.48
CA VAL A 134 21.04 9.69 -2.81
C VAL A 134 20.47 11.03 -3.30
N ALA A 135 19.79 11.01 -4.45
CA ALA A 135 19.09 12.14 -5.05
C ALA A 135 17.74 11.67 -5.56
#